data_AF-A0A2N5KSL6-F1
#
_entry.id   AF-A0A2N5KSL6-F1
#
_cell.length_a   1.000
_cell.length_b   1.000
_cell.length_c   1.000
_cell.angle_alpha   90.00
_cell.angle_beta   90.00
_cell.angle_gamma   90.00
#
_symmetry.space_group_name_H-M   'P 1'
#
loop_
_entity.id
_entity.type
_entity.pdbx_description
1 polymer ?
#
loop_
_entity_poly.entity_id
_entity_poly.type
_entity_poly.pdbx_seq_one_letter_code
_entity_poly.pdbx_strand_id
1 'polypeptide(L)' 'MEEARYKLMAVTFLGEKEVARFSVLEVAEQRASELNETAERNPRGYVRYVVRPVEGRHKGGR' A
#
# COMPACT_ATOMS: atom_id res chain seq x y z
N MET A 1 5.65 -1.54 21.79
CA MET A 1 4.76 -1.64 20.63
C MET A 1 5.64 -1.40 19.42
N GLU A 2 5.74 -2.36 18.50
CA GLU A 2 6.54 -2.19 17.29
C GLU A 2 6.00 -0.99 16.50
N GLU A 3 6.84 0.02 16.27
CA GLU A 3 6.45 1.20 15.50
C GLU A 3 6.15 0.76 14.07
N ALA A 4 4.96 1.09 13.56
CA ALA A 4 4.60 0.71 12.21
C ALA A 4 5.46 1.49 11.21
N ARG A 5 6.40 0.80 10.55
CA ARG A 5 7.39 1.37 9.61
C ARG A 5 6.92 1.37 8.18
N TYR A 6 5.90 0.60 7.84
CA TYR A 6 5.38 0.45 6.50
C TYR A 6 3.86 0.63 6.49
N LYS A 7 3.34 1.19 5.41
CA LYS A 7 1.92 1.37 5.15
C LYS A 7 1.57 0.81 3.80
N LEU A 8 0.45 0.13 3.73
CA LEU A 8 -0.14 -0.38 2.51
C LEU A 8 -1.16 0.63 2.00
N MET A 9 -0.98 1.07 0.77
CA MET A 9 -1.81 2.05 0.09
C MET A 9 -2.60 1.35 -1.02
N ALA A 10 -3.92 1.52 -1.07
CA ALA A 10 -4.73 1.24 -2.24
C ALA A 10 -4.71 2.46 -3.16
N VAL A 11 -4.09 2.30 -4.32
CA VAL A 11 -4.07 3.29 -5.40
C VAL A 11 -5.23 2.98 -6.33
N THR A 12 -6.13 3.94 -6.47
CA THR A 12 -7.30 3.83 -7.34
C THR A 12 -7.32 4.99 -8.33
N PHE A 13 -8.22 4.94 -9.31
CA PHE A 13 -8.46 6.09 -10.20
C PHE A 13 -8.91 7.35 -9.44
N LEU A 14 -9.51 7.21 -8.26
CA LEU A 14 -10.02 8.30 -7.44
C LEU A 14 -8.97 8.85 -6.44
N GLY A 15 -7.76 8.28 -6.43
CA GLY A 15 -6.68 8.64 -5.52
C GLY A 15 -6.16 7.47 -4.68
N GLU A 16 -5.30 7.79 -3.72
CA GLU A 16 -4.62 6.83 -2.86
C GLU A 16 -5.24 6.79 -1.45
N LYS A 17 -5.52 5.60 -0.93
CA LYS A 17 -6.07 5.39 0.42
C LYS A 17 -5.20 4.44 1.23
N GLU A 18 -4.91 4.78 2.48
CA GLU A 18 -4.22 3.86 3.40
C GLU A 18 -5.16 2.73 3.82
N VAL A 19 -4.70 1.49 3.66
CA VAL A 19 -5.46 0.25 3.93
C VAL A 19 -5.02 -0.39 5.25
N ALA A 20 -3.71 -0.44 5.47
CA ALA A 20 -3.12 -1.09 6.64
C ALA A 20 -1.72 -0.54 6.92
N ARG A 21 -1.21 -0.79 8.13
CA ARG A 21 0.16 -0.49 8.53
C ARG A 21 0.82 -1.73 9.10
N PHE A 22 2.12 -1.87 8.87
CA PHE A 22 2.93 -3.02 9.23
C PHE A 22 4.27 -2.55 9.78
N SER A 23 4.82 -3.29 10.74
CA SER A 23 6.18 -3.09 11.23
C SER A 23 7.23 -3.77 10.35
N VAL A 24 6.86 -4.86 9.67
CA VAL A 24 7.73 -5.68 8.81
C VAL A 24 7.39 -5.48 7.33
N LEU A 25 8.42 -5.27 6.50
CA LEU A 25 8.28 -5.05 5.05
C LEU A 25 7.71 -6.27 4.34
N GLU A 26 8.29 -7.45 4.59
CA GLU A 26 7.90 -8.71 3.95
C GLU A 26 6.40 -9.00 4.14
N VAL A 27 5.87 -8.75 5.35
CA VAL A 27 4.45 -8.89 5.66
C VAL A 27 3.60 -7.89 4.86
N ALA A 28 4.07 -6.65 4.73
CA ALA A 28 3.37 -5.62 3.95
C ALA A 28 3.34 -5.97 2.45
N GLU A 29 4.45 -6.47 1.91
CA GLU A 29 4.58 -6.85 0.50
C GLU A 29 3.75 -8.08 0.16
N GLN A 30 3.79 -9.11 1.02
CA GLN A 30 2.94 -10.29 0.89
C GLN A 30 1.46 -9.88 0.81
N ARG A 31 1.02 -9.01 1.73
CA ARG A 31 -0.36 -8.50 1.75
C ARG A 31 -0.69 -7.67 0.51
N ALA A 32 0.25 -6.86 0.02
CA ALA A 32 0.06 -6.11 -1.22
C ALA A 32 -0.14 -7.05 -2.42
N SER A 33 0.65 -8.13 -2.51
CA SER A 33 0.55 -9.12 -3.58
C SER A 33 -0.82 -9.81 -3.57
N GLU A 34 -1.23 -10.38 -2.42
CA GLU A 34 -2.51 -11.09 -2.28
C GLU A 34 -3.70 -10.21 -2.70
N LEU A 35 -3.66 -8.93 -2.30
CA LEU A 35 -4.70 -7.97 -2.60
C LEU A 35 -4.69 -7.53 -4.07
N ASN A 36 -3.52 -7.45 -4.71
CA ASN A 36 -3.40 -7.18 -6.14
C ASN A 36 -3.95 -8.35 -6.97
N GLU A 37 -3.60 -9.59 -6.65
CA GLU A 37 -4.13 -10.77 -7.35
C GLU A 37 -5.66 -10.85 -7.29
N THR A 38 -6.23 -10.44 -6.15
CA THR A 38 -7.68 -10.34 -5.97
C THR A 38 -8.27 -9.16 -6.77
N ALA A 39 -7.56 -8.03 -6.84
CA ALA A 39 -8.00 -6.85 -7.56
C ALA A 39 -8.00 -7.05 -9.09
N GLU A 40 -7.01 -7.76 -9.64
CA GLU A 40 -6.96 -8.11 -11.07
C GLU A 40 -8.17 -8.93 -11.53
N ARG A 41 -8.78 -9.69 -10.61
CA ARG A 41 -9.99 -10.49 -10.87
C ARG A 41 -11.29 -9.69 -10.74
N ASN A 42 -11.23 -8.42 -10.35
CA ASN A 42 -12.42 -7.64 -9.99
C ASN A 42 -12.75 -6.61 -11.08
N PRO A 43 -13.90 -6.72 -11.79
CA PRO A 43 -14.23 -5.87 -12.94
C PRO A 43 -14.63 -4.43 -12.57
N ARG A 44 -14.66 -4.09 -11.27
CA ARG A 44 -15.26 -2.85 -10.75
C ARG A 44 -14.30 -1.67 -10.54
N GLY A 45 -13.04 -1.81 -10.91
CA GLY A 45 -12.12 -0.69 -10.93
C GLY A 45 -10.66 -1.09 -10.76
N TYR A 46 -9.77 -0.33 -11.39
CA TYR A 46 -8.33 -0.44 -11.22
C TYR A 46 -7.96 -0.05 -9.79
N VAL A 47 -7.69 -1.06 -8.96
CA VAL A 47 -7.13 -0.92 -7.61
C VAL A 47 -5.76 -1.59 -7.64
N ARG A 48 -4.71 -0.84 -7.28
CA ARG A 48 -3.35 -1.35 -7.11
C ARG A 48 -2.89 -1.10 -5.68
N TYR A 49 -2.52 -2.15 -4.98
CA TYR A 49 -1.97 -2.07 -3.63
C TYR A 49 -0.45 -1.92 -3.70
N VAL A 50 0.08 -0.93 -2.98
CA VAL A 50 1.52 -0.62 -2.93
C VAL A 50 1.96 -0.38 -1.49
N VAL A 51 3.15 -0.85 -1.13
CA VAL A 51 3.76 -0.60 0.17
C VAL A 51 4.57 0.70 0.12
N ARG A 52 4.47 1.52 1.15
CA ARG A 52 5.30 2.71 1.36
C ARG A 52 5.86 2.73 2.78
N PRO A 53 7.08 3.25 3.01
CA PRO A 53 7.57 3.50 4.36
C PRO A 53 6.75 4.62 5.05
N VAL A 54 6.68 4.54 6.38
CA VAL A 54 5.99 5.47 7.28
C VAL A 54 6.96 6.57 7.76
N GLU A 55 8.25 6.26 7.88
CA GLU A 55 9.27 7.25 8.24
C GLU A 55 9.60 8.19 7.06
N GLY A 56 9.29 9.48 7.24
CA GLY A 56 10.00 10.58 6.58
C GLY A 56 9.56 11.00 5.16
N ARG A 57 8.67 11.99 5.09
CA ARG A 57 8.36 12.77 3.88
C ARG A 57 9.51 13.75 3.57
N HIS A 58 10.34 13.55 2.52
CA HIS A 58 10.87 14.64 1.66
C HIS A 58 11.68 14.19 0.42
N LYS A 59 11.03 14.19 -0.75
CA LYS A 59 11.50 14.81 -2.00
C LYS A 59 10.17 15.13 -2.72
N GLY A 60 9.60 16.33 -2.58
CA GLY A 60 10.08 17.52 -3.29
C GLY A 60 10.11 17.15 -4.79
N GLY A 61 9.03 17.30 -5.55
CA GLY A 61 8.54 18.63 -5.88
C GLY A 61 9.62 19.35 -6.70
N ARG A 62 9.79 18.96 -7.97
CA ARG A 62 10.32 19.82 -9.02
C ARG A 62 9.85 19.30 -10.37
#